data_AF-A0A318AB60-F1
#
_entry.id   AF-A0A318AB60-F1
#
_cell.length_a   1.000
_cell.length_b   1.000
_cell.length_c   1.000
_cell.angle_alpha   90.00
_cell.angle_beta   90.00
_cell.angle_gamma   90.00
#
_symmetry.space_group_name_H-M   'P 1'
#
loop_
_entity.id
_entity.type
_entity.pdbx_description
1 polymer ?
#
loop_
_entity_poly.entity_id
_entity_poly.type
_entity_poly.pdbx_seq_one_letter_code
_entity_poly.pdbx_strand_id
1 'polypeptide(L)'
;MPEGDTLFHLAGRLDPLLRGQIITDSDVRTPRYATAELTGSRITGVRSVGIALLDQSILAGIGNIYRCEVLFVARLAPHTPAGDRDPVLLGAVVDLARALMLANSGAGPEHASTRTGASARTRGRGRFWVYARTGAPCPRCGAVIQHDRLAGRDLYWCPACQHQ
;
A
#
# COMPACT_ATOMS: atom_id res chain seq x y z
N MET A 1 -17.33 3.90 -13.81
CA MET A 1 -16.86 4.70 -12.67
C MET A 1 -15.35 4.86 -12.72
N PRO A 2 -14.82 6.06 -13.00
CA PRO A 2 -13.41 6.38 -12.93
C PRO A 2 -13.13 7.23 -11.68
N GLU A 3 -13.20 6.65 -10.48
CA GLU A 3 -13.09 7.45 -9.24
C GLU A 3 -11.71 7.32 -8.58
N GLY A 4 -11.01 6.22 -8.79
CA GLY A 4 -9.67 6.00 -8.21
C GLY A 4 -8.57 6.89 -8.81
N ASP A 5 -8.58 7.11 -10.14
CA ASP A 5 -7.54 7.88 -10.82
C ASP A 5 -7.69 9.39 -10.58
N THR A 6 -8.93 9.88 -10.51
CA THR A 6 -9.25 11.28 -10.18
C THR A 6 -8.80 11.64 -8.76
N LEU A 7 -9.07 10.77 -7.79
CA LEU A 7 -8.63 10.97 -6.40
C LEU A 7 -7.11 10.91 -6.26
N PHE A 8 -6.41 10.08 -7.04
CA PHE A 8 -4.95 10.02 -7.05
C PHE A 8 -4.32 11.33 -7.54
N HIS A 9 -4.78 11.85 -8.68
CA HIS A 9 -4.30 13.14 -9.19
C HIS A 9 -4.67 14.30 -8.28
N LEU A 10 -5.86 14.27 -7.67
CA LEU A 10 -6.30 15.27 -6.72
C LEU A 10 -5.43 15.26 -5.45
N ALA A 11 -5.18 14.08 -4.85
CA ALA A 11 -4.28 13.95 -3.70
C ALA A 11 -2.87 14.43 -4.04
N GLY A 12 -2.38 14.13 -5.25
CA GLY A 12 -1.09 14.64 -5.72
C GLY A 12 -1.01 16.17 -5.78
N ARG A 13 -2.09 16.84 -6.18
CA ARG A 13 -2.18 18.31 -6.26
C ARG A 13 -2.42 18.96 -4.88
N LEU A 14 -3.15 18.29 -4.00
CA LEU A 14 -3.52 18.80 -2.69
C LEU A 14 -2.42 18.61 -1.64
N ASP A 15 -1.56 17.59 -1.75
CA ASP A 15 -0.49 17.33 -0.76
C ASP A 15 0.39 18.56 -0.47
N PRO A 16 0.98 19.25 -1.47
CA PRO A 16 1.79 20.43 -1.18
C PRO A 16 0.98 21.63 -0.67
N LEU A 17 -0.34 21.66 -0.88
CA LEU A 17 -1.20 22.77 -0.46
C LEU A 17 -1.73 22.58 0.97
N LEU A 18 -1.99 21.33 1.34
CA LEU A 18 -2.63 20.98 2.61
C LEU A 18 -1.61 20.54 3.66
N ARG A 19 -0.47 19.95 3.27
CA ARG A 19 0.56 19.53 4.23
C ARG A 19 1.03 20.72 5.06
N GLY A 20 1.05 20.53 6.37
CA GLY A 20 1.41 21.55 7.35
C GLY A 20 0.26 22.47 7.77
N GLN A 21 -0.87 22.48 7.06
CA GLN A 21 -2.05 23.26 7.44
C GLN A 21 -2.75 22.66 8.66
N ILE A 22 -3.53 23.48 9.36
CA ILE A 22 -4.38 23.07 10.47
C ILE A 22 -5.78 22.75 9.95
N ILE A 23 -6.34 21.63 10.39
CA ILE A 23 -7.73 21.27 10.12
C ILE A 23 -8.64 22.26 10.84
N THR A 24 -9.44 23.00 10.09
CA THR A 24 -10.36 24.01 10.63
C THR A 24 -11.75 23.45 10.93
N ASP A 25 -12.10 22.33 10.30
CA ASP A 25 -13.38 21.63 10.46
C ASP A 25 -13.24 20.18 9.97
N SER A 26 -14.01 19.24 10.54
CA SER A 26 -13.97 17.83 10.12
C SER A 26 -15.32 17.11 10.26
N ASP A 27 -15.72 16.37 9.20
CA ASP A 27 -16.88 15.46 9.18
C ASP A 27 -16.42 14.04 8.80
N VAL A 28 -16.34 13.13 9.78
CA VAL A 28 -15.84 11.76 9.59
C VAL A 28 -17.00 10.78 9.46
N ARG A 29 -17.34 10.41 8.22
CA ARG A 29 -18.48 9.51 7.91
C ARG A 29 -18.18 8.01 8.04
N THR A 30 -17.05 7.64 8.63
CA THR A 30 -16.67 6.24 8.84
C THR A 30 -17.13 5.80 10.24
N PRO A 31 -17.98 4.77 10.40
CA PRO A 31 -18.60 4.44 11.70
C PRO A 31 -17.62 4.24 12.85
N ARG A 32 -16.45 3.63 12.58
CA ARG A 32 -15.41 3.39 13.58
C ARG A 32 -14.70 4.65 14.10
N TYR A 33 -14.88 5.79 13.42
CA TYR A 33 -14.26 7.08 13.75
C TYR A 33 -15.29 8.21 13.82
N ALA A 34 -16.58 7.89 13.98
CA ALA A 34 -17.65 8.88 13.95
C ALA A 34 -17.52 9.95 15.06
N THR A 35 -16.75 9.68 16.11
CA THR A 35 -16.47 10.60 17.22
C THR A 35 -15.05 11.17 17.18
N ALA A 36 -14.29 10.95 16.10
CA ALA A 36 -12.95 11.50 15.98
C ALA A 36 -13.03 13.01 15.68
N GLU A 37 -12.52 13.82 16.60
CA GLU A 37 -12.35 15.27 16.38
C GLU A 37 -10.96 15.50 15.80
N LEU A 38 -10.91 16.06 14.59
CA LEU A 38 -9.66 16.36 13.90
C LEU A 38 -9.38 17.86 13.86
N THR A 39 -10.33 18.71 14.23
CA THR A 39 -10.14 20.17 14.26
C THR A 39 -8.97 20.56 15.17
N GLY A 40 -8.10 21.44 14.68
CA GLY A 40 -6.85 21.81 15.35
C GLY A 40 -5.67 20.88 15.07
N SER A 41 -5.88 19.71 14.45
CA SER A 41 -4.80 18.80 14.06
C SER A 41 -4.08 19.29 12.81
N ARG A 42 -2.78 18.98 12.71
CA ARG A 42 -1.96 19.33 11.54
C ARG A 42 -2.09 18.25 10.47
N ILE A 43 -2.30 18.66 9.22
CA ILE A 43 -2.28 17.75 8.07
C ILE A 43 -0.82 17.36 7.80
N THR A 44 -0.51 16.07 7.86
CA THR A 44 0.86 15.56 7.66
C THR A 44 1.08 15.04 6.24
N GLY A 45 0.00 14.74 5.51
CA GLY A 45 0.01 14.35 4.10
C GLY A 45 -1.36 13.83 3.66
N VAL A 46 -1.56 13.71 2.35
CA VAL A 46 -2.81 13.21 1.74
C VAL A 46 -2.61 11.94 0.92
N ARG A 47 -1.40 11.37 0.91
CA ARG A 47 -1.08 10.10 0.24
C ARG A 47 -0.90 8.97 1.25
N SER A 48 -1.51 7.84 0.97
CA SER A 48 -1.25 6.60 1.71
C SER A 48 0.10 6.00 1.30
N VAL A 49 0.70 5.22 2.18
CA VAL A 49 1.97 4.52 1.93
C VAL A 49 1.87 3.58 0.71
N GLY A 50 0.73 2.93 0.50
CA GLY A 50 0.49 2.08 -0.67
C GLY A 50 0.44 2.83 -1.99
N ILE A 51 0.12 4.13 -1.97
CA ILE A 51 0.20 5.02 -3.13
C ILE A 51 1.62 5.54 -3.29
N ALA A 52 2.26 5.99 -2.20
CA ALA A 52 3.62 6.55 -2.23
C ALA A 52 4.64 5.56 -2.80
N LEU A 53 4.53 4.27 -2.47
CA LEU A 53 5.39 3.21 -3.01
C LEU A 53 5.25 3.00 -4.53
N LEU A 54 4.19 3.47 -5.17
CA LEU A 54 4.05 3.39 -6.63
C LEU A 54 4.57 4.64 -7.36
N ASP A 55 4.91 5.69 -6.64
CA ASP A 55 5.36 6.94 -7.24
C ASP A 55 6.77 6.76 -7.84
N GLN A 56 6.82 6.56 -9.16
CA GLN A 56 8.07 6.33 -9.88
C GLN A 56 8.97 7.57 -9.94
N SER A 57 8.48 8.77 -9.57
CA SER A 57 9.35 9.94 -9.40
C SER A 57 10.09 9.96 -8.07
N ILE A 58 9.67 9.12 -7.11
CA ILE A 58 10.26 9.01 -5.76
C ILE A 58 11.04 7.70 -5.62
N LEU A 59 10.47 6.59 -6.10
CA LEU A 59 11.06 5.26 -5.96
C LEU A 59 10.76 4.41 -7.20
N ALA A 60 11.71 4.36 -8.13
CA ALA A 60 11.61 3.56 -9.34
C ALA A 60 11.71 2.05 -9.04
N GLY A 61 10.94 1.24 -9.77
CA GLY A 61 11.04 -0.22 -9.75
C GLY A 61 10.01 -0.95 -8.88
N ILE A 62 9.36 -0.25 -7.94
CA ILE A 62 8.26 -0.84 -7.16
C ILE A 62 6.97 -0.82 -7.98
N GLY A 63 6.53 -2.02 -8.38
CA GLY A 63 5.25 -2.25 -9.04
C GLY A 63 4.15 -2.74 -8.09
N ASN A 64 2.96 -3.02 -8.66
CA ASN A 64 1.78 -3.43 -7.89
C ASN A 64 1.97 -4.72 -7.07
N ILE A 65 2.76 -5.67 -7.58
CA ILE A 65 3.07 -6.90 -6.83
C ILE A 65 3.89 -6.53 -5.59
N TYR A 66 5.02 -5.84 -5.81
CA TYR A 66 5.91 -5.45 -4.72
C TYR A 66 5.23 -4.55 -3.69
N ARG A 67 4.37 -3.60 -4.06
CA ARG A 67 3.65 -2.79 -3.04
C ARG A 67 2.84 -3.68 -2.08
N CYS A 68 2.16 -4.70 -2.59
CA CYS A 68 1.32 -5.56 -1.76
C CYS A 68 2.18 -6.45 -0.85
N GLU A 69 3.21 -7.08 -1.44
CA GLU A 69 4.07 -8.03 -0.73
C GLU A 69 4.98 -7.35 0.31
N VAL A 70 5.57 -6.20 -0.03
CA VAL A 70 6.42 -5.42 0.88
C VAL A 70 5.61 -4.95 2.09
N LEU A 71 4.43 -4.36 1.86
CA LEU A 71 3.58 -3.88 2.95
C LEU A 71 3.08 -5.02 3.84
N PHE A 72 2.84 -6.20 3.26
CA PHE A 72 2.52 -7.40 4.04
C PHE A 72 3.68 -7.85 4.93
N VAL A 73 4.90 -7.88 4.40
CA VAL A 73 6.08 -8.26 5.19
C VAL A 73 6.37 -7.23 6.27
N ALA A 74 6.22 -5.94 5.94
CA ALA A 74 6.36 -4.82 6.88
C ALA A 74 5.18 -4.66 7.86
N ARG A 75 4.10 -5.45 7.70
CA ARG A 75 2.87 -5.38 8.51
C ARG A 75 2.22 -3.99 8.54
N LEU A 76 2.39 -3.23 7.47
CA LEU A 76 1.85 -1.88 7.35
C LEU A 76 0.57 -1.90 6.54
N ALA A 77 -0.48 -1.22 7.02
CA ALA A 77 -1.71 -1.14 6.25
C ALA A 77 -1.49 -0.27 5.00
N PRO A 78 -1.95 -0.72 3.82
CA PRO A 78 -1.72 0.01 2.57
C PRO A 78 -2.40 1.38 2.53
N HIS A 79 -3.43 1.57 3.35
CA HIS A 79 -4.21 2.81 3.48
C HIS A 79 -3.57 3.82 4.43
N THR A 80 -2.55 3.42 5.20
CA THR A 80 -1.92 4.25 6.23
C THR A 80 -1.32 5.51 5.63
N PRO A 81 -1.61 6.72 6.16
CA PRO A 81 -1.02 7.96 5.66
C PRO A 81 0.50 7.91 5.74
N ALA A 82 1.18 8.23 4.63
CA ALA A 82 2.65 8.24 4.60
C ALA A 82 3.22 9.41 5.43
N GLY A 83 2.48 10.52 5.53
CA GLY A 83 2.90 11.71 6.27
C GLY A 83 2.97 11.54 7.80
N ASP A 84 2.20 10.61 8.35
CA ASP A 84 2.11 10.34 9.80
C ASP A 84 3.11 9.29 10.29
N ARG A 85 4.00 8.79 9.43
CA ARG A 85 4.90 7.68 9.77
C ARG A 85 6.30 8.16 10.09
N ASP A 86 6.92 7.46 11.04
CA ASP A 86 8.33 7.61 11.37
C ASP A 86 9.20 7.45 10.10
N PRO A 87 10.05 8.44 9.74
CA PRO A 87 10.98 8.33 8.63
C PRO A 87 11.87 7.08 8.68
N VAL A 88 12.22 6.61 9.88
CA VAL A 88 13.01 5.37 10.06
C VAL A 88 12.22 4.15 9.60
N LEU A 89 10.94 4.06 9.97
CA LEU A 89 10.05 3.00 9.50
C LEU A 89 9.90 3.03 7.98
N LEU A 90 9.69 4.21 7.40
CA LEU A 90 9.57 4.36 5.94
C LEU A 90 10.87 3.96 5.22
N GLY A 91 12.03 4.33 5.77
CA GLY A 91 13.33 3.89 5.29
C GLY A 91 13.46 2.37 5.30
N ALA A 92 13.10 1.72 6.41
CA ALA A 92 13.13 0.26 6.52
C ALA A 92 12.20 -0.44 5.51
N VAL A 93 11.03 0.14 5.19
CA VAL A 93 10.14 -0.38 4.14
C VAL A 93 10.78 -0.31 2.77
N VAL A 94 11.50 0.77 2.46
CA VAL A 94 12.23 0.95 1.19
C VAL A 94 13.39 -0.04 1.09
N ASP A 95 14.16 -0.22 2.16
CA ASP A 95 15.27 -1.18 2.21
C ASP A 95 14.78 -2.61 2.05
N LEU A 96 13.67 -2.95 2.70
CA LEU A 96 13.00 -4.24 2.52
C LEU A 96 12.57 -4.45 1.05
N ALA A 97 11.98 -3.44 0.42
CA ALA A 97 11.60 -3.53 -0.99
C ALA A 97 12.81 -3.79 -1.90
N ARG A 98 13.92 -3.07 -1.67
CA ARG A 98 15.19 -3.27 -2.38
C ARG A 98 15.72 -4.69 -2.18
N ALA A 99 15.74 -5.18 -0.94
CA ALA A 99 16.22 -6.53 -0.63
C ALA A 99 15.38 -7.61 -1.33
N LEU A 100 14.05 -7.50 -1.31
CA LEU A 100 13.16 -8.44 -2.00
C LEU A 100 13.33 -8.39 -3.53
N MET A 101 13.51 -7.20 -4.11
CA MET A 101 13.78 -7.05 -5.54
C MET A 101 15.12 -7.65 -5.93
N LEU A 102 16.17 -7.42 -5.14
CA LEU A 102 17.50 -8.00 -5.38
C LEU A 102 17.48 -9.52 -5.25
N ALA A 103 16.83 -10.06 -4.21
CA ALA A 103 16.67 -11.50 -4.03
C ALA A 103 15.91 -12.14 -5.20
N ASN A 104 14.91 -11.46 -5.75
CA ASN A 104 14.17 -11.92 -6.93
C ASN A 104 14.92 -11.69 -8.25
N SER A 105 16.05 -10.99 -8.25
CA SER A 105 16.87 -10.71 -9.45
C SER A 105 17.98 -11.73 -9.71
N GLY A 106 18.18 -12.70 -8.80
CA GLY A 106 19.11 -13.82 -9.00
C GLY A 106 18.73 -14.74 -10.18
N ALA A 107 19.56 -15.72 -10.51
CA ALA A 107 19.40 -16.59 -11.68
C ALA A 107 19.06 -18.05 -11.27
N GLY A 108 18.12 -18.25 -10.36
CA GLY A 108 17.71 -19.58 -9.86
C GLY A 108 16.38 -20.11 -10.44
N PRO A 109 16.04 -21.38 -10.24
CA PRO A 109 14.81 -22.00 -10.77
C PRO A 109 13.49 -21.48 -10.16
N GLU A 110 13.50 -20.82 -8.98
CA GLU A 110 12.31 -20.13 -8.44
C GLU A 110 12.01 -18.76 -9.06
N HIS A 111 12.84 -18.29 -10.00
CA HIS A 111 12.77 -16.94 -10.57
C HIS A 111 11.71 -16.87 -11.67
N ALA A 112 10.44 -16.73 -11.30
CA ALA A 112 9.44 -16.30 -12.28
C ALA A 112 9.50 -14.78 -12.40
N SER A 113 9.91 -14.35 -13.57
CA SER A 113 9.69 -13.00 -14.08
C SER A 113 8.29 -12.47 -13.68
N THR A 114 8.25 -11.43 -12.85
CA THR A 114 7.05 -10.60 -12.57
C THR A 114 6.64 -9.75 -13.78
N ARG A 115 7.38 -9.85 -14.90
CA ARG A 115 7.26 -9.08 -16.14
C ARG A 115 5.96 -9.30 -16.91
N THR A 116 5.21 -10.37 -16.65
CA THR A 116 3.91 -10.62 -17.27
C THR A 116 2.86 -10.91 -16.20
N GLY A 117 2.02 -9.91 -15.90
CA GLY A 117 0.88 -10.06 -15.00
C GLY A 117 -0.14 -11.12 -15.45
N ALA A 118 -0.01 -11.67 -16.67
CA ALA A 118 -0.75 -12.83 -17.15
C ALA A 118 -0.26 -14.17 -16.56
N SER A 119 1.05 -14.34 -16.34
CA SER A 119 1.66 -15.57 -15.78
C SER A 119 1.48 -15.69 -14.27
N ALA A 120 1.44 -14.53 -13.57
CA ALA A 120 1.23 -14.48 -12.12
C ALA A 120 -0.20 -14.92 -11.72
N ARG A 121 -1.21 -14.60 -12.54
CA ARG A 121 -2.62 -14.94 -12.29
C ARG A 121 -2.91 -16.44 -12.43
N THR A 122 -2.24 -17.14 -13.35
CA THR A 122 -2.46 -18.58 -13.61
C THR A 122 -1.70 -19.52 -12.67
N ARG A 123 -0.68 -19.03 -11.96
CA ARG A 123 0.20 -19.84 -11.09
C ARG A 123 0.07 -19.54 -9.59
N GLY A 124 -0.99 -18.82 -9.18
CA GLY A 124 -1.13 -18.16 -7.88
C GLY A 124 -1.18 -19.01 -6.61
N ARG A 125 -0.98 -20.34 -6.67
CA ARG A 125 -0.91 -21.18 -5.47
C ARG A 125 0.55 -21.33 -5.02
N GLY A 126 0.98 -20.49 -4.07
CA GLY A 126 2.22 -20.68 -3.30
C GLY A 126 3.36 -19.68 -3.56
N ARG A 127 3.25 -18.78 -4.55
CA ARG A 127 4.31 -17.81 -4.89
C ARG A 127 4.24 -16.47 -4.17
N PHE A 128 3.05 -16.05 -3.76
CA PHE A 128 2.82 -14.74 -3.15
C PHE A 128 2.21 -14.90 -1.76
N TRP A 129 2.52 -13.98 -0.85
CA TRP A 129 1.88 -13.93 0.45
C TRP A 129 0.44 -13.44 0.33
N VAL A 130 0.20 -12.37 -0.44
CA VAL A 130 -1.14 -11.73 -0.52
C VAL A 130 -1.59 -11.45 -1.95
N TYR A 131 -0.69 -11.16 -2.88
CA TYR A 131 -1.02 -10.72 -4.23
C TYR A 131 -1.83 -11.78 -5.00
N ALA A 132 -2.97 -11.37 -5.55
CA ALA A 132 -3.91 -12.25 -6.27
C ALA A 132 -4.39 -13.46 -5.44
N ARG A 133 -4.43 -13.33 -4.10
CA ARG A 133 -4.88 -14.38 -3.17
C ARG A 133 -6.15 -14.03 -2.40
N THR A 134 -7.01 -13.16 -2.93
CA THR A 134 -8.31 -12.84 -2.33
C THR A 134 -9.08 -14.10 -1.95
N GLY A 135 -9.65 -14.12 -0.74
CA GLY A 135 -10.40 -15.27 -0.23
C GLY A 135 -9.54 -16.41 0.33
N ALA A 136 -8.23 -16.43 0.05
CA ALA A 136 -7.33 -17.42 0.64
C ALA A 136 -7.00 -17.08 2.11
N PRO A 137 -6.65 -18.08 2.94
CA PRO A 137 -6.15 -17.81 4.28
C PRO A 137 -4.76 -17.16 4.22
N CYS A 138 -4.56 -16.15 5.06
CA CYS A 138 -3.29 -15.48 5.26
C CYS A 138 -2.23 -16.50 5.72
N PRO A 139 -1.05 -16.56 5.06
CA PRO A 139 -0.01 -17.51 5.44
C PRO A 139 0.60 -17.25 6.82
N ARG A 140 0.31 -16.09 7.44
CA ARG A 140 0.82 -15.71 8.77
C ARG A 140 -0.19 -15.95 9.89
N CYS A 141 -1.46 -15.62 9.68
CA CYS A 141 -2.48 -15.63 10.75
C CYS A 141 -3.77 -16.39 10.40
N GLY A 142 -3.91 -16.92 9.18
CA GLY A 142 -5.12 -17.61 8.74
C GLY A 142 -6.30 -16.73 8.36
N ALA A 143 -6.31 -15.43 8.73
CA ALA A 143 -7.39 -14.51 8.33
C ALA A 143 -7.52 -14.39 6.81
N VAL A 144 -8.74 -14.17 6.32
CA VAL A 144 -9.03 -14.09 4.88
C VAL A 144 -8.33 -12.87 4.26
N ILE A 145 -7.55 -13.11 3.20
CA ILE A 145 -6.95 -12.04 2.40
C ILE A 145 -8.05 -11.26 1.68
N GLN A 146 -7.99 -9.94 1.83
CA GLN A 146 -8.94 -8.99 1.26
C GLN A 146 -8.40 -8.39 -0.03
N HIS A 147 -9.33 -7.86 -0.82
CA HIS A 147 -9.05 -7.14 -2.06
C HIS A 147 -9.81 -5.83 -2.10
N ASP A 148 -9.17 -4.82 -2.67
CA ASP A 148 -9.76 -3.51 -2.93
C ASP A 148 -9.03 -2.86 -4.13
N ARG A 149 -9.40 -1.63 -4.51
CA ARG A 149 -8.67 -0.81 -5.48
C ARG A 149 -8.09 0.42 -4.81
N LEU A 150 -6.78 0.63 -5.02
CA LEU A 150 -6.06 1.81 -4.52
C LEU A 150 -5.27 2.46 -5.67
N ALA A 151 -5.60 3.73 -5.95
CA ALA A 151 -5.09 4.48 -7.11
C ALA A 151 -5.27 3.72 -8.43
N GLY A 152 -6.51 3.31 -8.71
CA GLY A 152 -6.90 2.63 -9.95
C GLY A 152 -6.41 1.19 -10.10
N ARG A 153 -5.58 0.68 -9.19
CA ARG A 153 -4.94 -0.65 -9.28
C ARG A 153 -5.39 -1.59 -8.18
N ASP A 154 -5.49 -2.88 -8.48
CA ASP A 154 -5.83 -3.93 -7.51
C ASP A 154 -4.86 -3.95 -6.34
N LEU A 155 -5.40 -4.01 -5.13
CA LEU A 155 -4.68 -4.08 -3.87
C LEU A 155 -5.09 -5.36 -3.15
N TYR A 156 -4.12 -6.10 -2.62
CA TYR A 156 -4.34 -7.32 -1.85
C TYR A 156 -3.61 -7.21 -0.52
N TRP A 157 -4.29 -7.53 0.58
CA TRP A 157 -3.74 -7.33 1.92
C TRP A 157 -4.43 -8.21 2.97
N CYS A 158 -3.77 -8.41 4.10
CA CYS A 158 -4.34 -9.12 5.25
C CYS A 158 -4.80 -8.12 6.32
N PRO A 159 -6.11 -8.01 6.63
CA PRO A 159 -6.61 -7.04 7.59
C PRO A 159 -6.16 -7.30 9.02
N ALA A 160 -5.89 -8.55 9.38
CA ALA A 160 -5.39 -8.90 10.70
C ALA A 160 -3.90 -8.58 10.86
N CYS A 161 -3.08 -8.82 9.83
CA CYS A 161 -1.63 -8.58 9.91
C CYS A 161 -1.22 -7.13 9.61
N GLN A 162 -2.06 -6.36 8.92
CA GLN A 162 -1.73 -5.03 8.42
C GLN A 162 -2.78 -4.03 8.91
N HIS A 163 -2.74 -3.69 10.20
CA HIS A 163 -3.76 -2.90 10.88
C HIS A 163 -3.27 -1.52 11.37
N GLN A 164 -1.99 -1.18 11.13
CA GLN A 164 -1.35 0.07 11.58
C GLN A 164 -1.03 1.04 10.46
#